data_AF-M0PRG4-F1
#
_entry.id   AF-M0PRG4-F1
#
_cell.length_a   1.000
_cell.length_b   1.000
_cell.length_c   1.000
_cell.angle_alpha   90.00
_cell.angle_beta   90.00
_cell.angle_gamma   90.00
#
_symmetry.space_group_name_H-M   'P 1'
#
loop_
_entity.id
_entity.type
_entity.pdbx_description
1 polymer ?
#
loop_
_entity_poly.entity_id
_entity_poly.type
_entity_poly.pdbx_seq_one_letter_code
_entity_poly.pdbx_strand_id
1 'polypeptide(L)' 'GRLLVQTTDPEAVAAAVGDLPVFRIGDVTTDGALSLAVGDESVSLSADAVRDHRDVIERELA' A
#
# COMPACT_ATOMS: atom_id res chain seq x y z
N GLY A 1 0.48 13.30 -10.86
CA GLY A 1 0.07 11.90 -10.62
C GLY A 1 0.45 11.50 -9.20
N ARG A 2 0.05 10.31 -8.75
CA ARG A 2 0.44 9.75 -7.44
C ARG A 2 1.32 8.52 -7.66
N LEU A 3 2.32 8.32 -6.81
CA LEU A 3 3.22 7.17 -6.85
C LEU A 3 3.14 6.43 -5.50
N LEU A 4 3.07 5.11 -5.56
CA LEU A 4 3.23 4.23 -4.41
C LEU A 4 4.62 3.58 -4.50
N VAL A 5 5.39 3.61 -3.41
CA VAL A 5 6.73 3.01 -3.33
C VAL A 5 6.80 2.10 -2.11
N GLN A 6 7.09 0.82 -2.33
CA GLN A 6 7.53 -0.07 -1.26
C GLN A 6 9.06 0.04 -1.15
N THR A 7 9.56 0.38 0.04
CA THR A 7 10.98 0.57 0.30
C THR A 7 11.34 0.01 1.68
N THR A 8 12.58 -0.44 1.84
CA THR A 8 13.18 -0.74 3.14
C THR A 8 13.88 0.48 3.74
N ASP A 9 14.00 1.57 2.99
CA ASP A 9 14.62 2.82 3.39
C ASP A 9 13.70 4.01 3.00
N PRO A 10 12.79 4.43 3.91
CA PRO A 10 11.86 5.53 3.65
C PRO A 10 12.55 6.90 3.66
N GLU A 11 13.67 7.06 4.37
CA GLU A 11 14.42 8.31 4.47
C GLU A 11 15.13 8.63 3.16
N ALA A 12 15.74 7.61 2.52
CA ALA A 12 16.34 7.77 1.19
C ALA A 12 15.30 8.15 0.13
N VAL A 13 14.08 7.61 0.21
CA VAL A 13 12.97 7.99 -0.68
C VAL A 13 12.58 9.45 -0.46
N ALA A 14 12.42 9.88 0.79
CA ALA A 14 12.10 11.27 1.12
C ALA A 14 13.18 12.24 0.61
N ALA A 15 14.46 11.90 0.78
CA ALA A 15 15.56 12.70 0.26
C ALA A 15 15.58 12.78 -1.28
N ALA A 16 15.24 11.69 -1.96
CA ALA A 16 15.25 11.63 -3.43
C ALA A 16 14.13 12.45 -4.09
N VAL A 17 12.98 12.61 -3.41
CA VAL A 17 11.82 13.34 -3.95
C VAL A 17 11.80 14.84 -3.62
N GLY A 18 12.72 15.31 -2.77
CA GLY A 18 12.84 16.72 -2.40
C GLY A 18 11.60 17.24 -1.66
N ASP A 19 11.03 18.35 -2.12
CA ASP A 19 9.93 19.05 -1.44
C ASP A 19 8.54 18.40 -1.67
N LEU A 20 8.47 17.27 -2.37
CA LEU A 20 7.21 16.59 -2.61
C LEU A 20 6.69 15.91 -1.32
N PRO A 21 5.36 15.95 -1.05
CA PRO A 21 4.80 15.30 0.13
C PRO A 21 5.03 13.79 0.11
N VAL A 22 5.64 13.26 1.17
CA VAL A 22 5.80 11.82 1.40
C VAL A 22 5.00 11.43 2.62
N PHE A 23 4.18 10.40 2.47
CA PHE A 23 3.37 9.84 3.54
C PHE A 23 3.76 8.39 3.76
N ARG A 24 4.02 8.01 5.01
CA ARG A 24 4.11 6.60 5.38
C ARG A 24 2.69 6.05 5.41
N ILE A 25 2.49 5.01 4.62
CA ILE A 25 1.20 4.36 4.37
C ILE A 25 1.06 3.14 5.30
N GLY A 26 2.13 2.40 5.55
CA GLY A 26 2.11 1.29 6.50
C GLY A 26 3.41 0.49 6.50
N ASP A 27 3.32 -0.70 7.09
CA ASP A 27 4.39 -1.68 7.19
C ASP A 27 4.03 -2.93 6.40
N VAL A 28 5.03 -3.56 5.76
CA VAL A 28 4.84 -4.85 5.11
C VAL A 28 4.86 -5.93 6.18
N THR A 29 3.78 -6.68 6.29
CA THR A 29 3.67 -7.83 7.19
C THR A 29 3.91 -9.13 6.43
N THR A 30 4.42 -10.15 7.12
CA THR A 30 4.66 -11.49 6.55
C THR A 30 3.52 -12.47 6.84
N ASP A 31 2.44 -11.99 7.48
CA ASP A 31 1.27 -12.76 7.88
C ASP A 31 0.23 -12.91 6.74
N GLY A 32 0.54 -12.38 5.56
CA GLY A 32 -0.36 -12.42 4.40
C GLY A 32 -1.54 -11.46 4.52
N ALA A 33 -1.47 -10.45 5.39
CA ALA A 33 -2.43 -9.35 5.41
C ALA A 33 -1.83 -8.07 4.78
N LEU A 34 -2.69 -7.23 4.22
CA LEU A 34 -2.37 -5.83 3.95
C LEU A 34 -2.99 -4.97 5.04
N SER A 35 -2.16 -4.34 5.86
CA SER A 35 -2.59 -3.34 6.85
C SER A 35 -2.12 -1.96 6.41
N LEU A 36 -3.06 -1.01 6.34
CA LEU A 36 -2.84 0.36 5.91
C LEU A 36 -3.37 1.31 6.98
N ALA A 37 -2.56 2.29 7.39
CA ALA A 37 -2.97 3.31 8.35
C ALA A 37 -2.57 4.71 7.84
N VAL A 38 -3.54 5.61 7.77
CA VAL A 38 -3.33 7.01 7.36
C VAL A 38 -4.05 7.92 8.34
N GLY A 39 -3.28 8.62 9.18
CA GLY A 39 -3.85 9.40 10.29
C GLY A 39 -4.62 8.47 11.24
N ASP A 40 -5.92 8.74 11.41
CA ASP A 40 -6.81 7.96 12.27
C ASP A 40 -7.58 6.86 11.51
N GLU A 41 -7.43 6.80 10.18
CA GLU A 41 -8.07 5.78 9.37
C GLU A 41 -7.18 4.55 9.21
N SER A 42 -7.76 3.36 9.37
CA SER A 42 -7.06 2.10 9.12
C SER A 42 -7.95 1.12 8.36
N VAL A 43 -7.31 0.33 7.49
CA VAL A 43 -7.94 -0.81 6.81
C VAL A 43 -7.00 -2.01 6.89
N SER A 44 -7.57 -3.18 7.13
CA SER A 44 -6.85 -4.45 7.15
C SER A 44 -7.57 -5.44 6.24
N LEU A 45 -6.84 -6.01 5.29
CA LEU A 45 -7.34 -6.99 4.33
C LEU A 45 -6.53 -8.27 4.46
N SER A 46 -7.22 -9.40 4.62
CA SER A 46 -6.57 -10.72 4.56
C SER A 46 -6.17 -11.07 3.13
N ALA A 47 -5.25 -12.02 2.97
CA ALA A 47 -4.89 -12.59 1.67
C ALA A 47 -6.13 -13.08 0.89
N ASP A 48 -7.09 -13.67 1.58
CA ASP A 48 -8.33 -14.19 0.99
C ASP A 48 -9.18 -13.04 0.44
N ALA A 49 -9.38 -11.98 1.24
CA ALA A 49 -10.11 -10.79 0.80
C ALA A 49 -9.42 -10.08 -0.38
N VAL A 50 -8.08 -10.03 -0.39
CA VAL A 50 -7.32 -9.47 -1.52
C VAL A 50 -7.54 -10.31 -2.78
N ARG A 51 -7.57 -11.65 -2.68
CA ARG A 51 -7.84 -12.54 -3.82
C ARG A 51 -9.24 -12.31 -4.36
N ASP A 52 -10.26 -12.27 -3.49
CA ASP A 52 -11.64 -12.01 -3.89
C ASP A 52 -11.79 -10.68 -4.64
N HIS A 53 -11.06 -9.63 -4.22
CA HIS A 53 -11.04 -8.36 -4.94
C HIS A 53 -10.36 -8.44 -6.31
N ARG A 54 -9.30 -9.23 -6.45
CA ARG A 54 -8.62 -9.42 -7.75
C ARG A 54 -9.51 -10.17 -8.75
N ASP A 55 -10.32 -11.12 -8.27
CA ASP A 55 -11.22 -11.88 -9.13
C ASP A 55 -12.28 -10.99 -9.80
N VAL A 56 -12.71 -9.91 -9.14
CA VAL A 56 -13.61 -8.91 -9.75
C VAL A 56 -12.93 -8.21 -10.92
N ILE A 57 -11.66 -7.81 -10.78
CA ILE A 57 -10.92 -7.13 -11.86
C ILE A 57 -10.80 -8.06 -13.07
N GLU A 58 -10.47 -9.33 -12.84
CA GLU A 58 -10.35 -10.33 -13.90
C GLU A 58 -11.70 -10.59 -14.59
N ARG A 59 -12.79 -10.66 -13.82
CA ARG A 59 -14.14 -10.85 -14.37
C ARG A 59 -14.62 -9.68 -15.23
N GLU A 60 -14.38 -8.45 -14.79
CA GLU A 60 -14.97 -7.26 -15.42
C GLU A 60 -14.14 -6.70 -16.59
N LEU A 61 -12.86 -7.07 -16.70
CA LEU A 61 -11.95 -6.59 -17.75
C LEU A 61 -11.59 -7.64 -18.80
N ALA A 62 -12.31 -8.78 -18.83
CA ALA A 62 -12.15 -9.86 -19.81
C ALA A 62 -12.90 -9.60 -21.13
#